data_AF-A0A5C6QLP7-F1
#
_entry.id   AF-A0A5C6QLP7-F1
#
_cell.length_a   1.000
_cell.length_b   1.000
_cell.length_c   1.000
_cell.angle_alpha   90.00
_cell.angle_beta   90.00
_cell.angle_gamma   90.00
#
_symmetry.space_group_name_H-M   'P 1'
#
loop_
_entity.id
_entity.type
_entity.pdbx_description
1 polymer ?
#
loop_
_entity_poly.entity_id
_entity_poly.type
_entity_poly.pdbx_seq_one_letter_code
_entity_poly.pdbx_strand_id
1 'polypeptide(L)' 'MSIGLTSTWRSKQSKQKRCNRCELYYVQSLDKCSHCADLNGAELTRLKKTHHDNSTFGQYLGFVALIIGLLLPLNFL' A
#
# COMPACT_ATOMS: atom_id res chain seq x y z
N MET A 1 -10.73 -8.03 20.23
CA MET A 1 -9.73 -9.11 20.19
C MET A 1 -8.76 -8.78 19.07
N SER A 2 -7.61 -8.17 19.38
CA SER A 2 -6.86 -7.41 18.37
C SER A 2 -5.35 -7.58 18.51
N ILE A 3 -4.81 -8.81 18.46
CA ILE A 3 -3.35 -8.99 18.60
C ILE A 3 -2.91 -10.35 18.04
N GLY A 4 -2.96 -10.49 16.72
CA GLY A 4 -2.31 -11.60 15.99
C GLY A 4 -1.57 -11.16 14.73
N LEU A 5 -1.80 -9.93 14.26
CA LEU A 5 -1.26 -9.40 13.00
C LEU A 5 0.10 -8.70 13.16
N THR A 6 0.63 -8.51 14.37
CA THR A 6 1.80 -7.63 14.58
C THR A 6 3.15 -8.35 14.47
N SER A 7 3.26 -9.61 14.91
CA SER A 7 4.55 -10.32 14.95
C SER A 7 5.01 -10.81 13.57
N THR A 8 4.10 -11.42 12.80
CA THR A 8 4.38 -11.90 11.44
C THR A 8 4.52 -10.75 10.43
N TRP A 9 3.84 -9.63 10.67
CA TRP A 9 3.96 -8.44 9.85
C TRP A 9 5.27 -7.68 10.13
N ARG A 10 5.68 -7.56 11.40
CA ARG A 10 7.02 -7.02 11.77
C ARG A 10 8.17 -7.87 11.20
N SER A 11 8.06 -9.20 11.22
CA SER A 11 9.10 -10.08 10.66
C SER A 11 9.14 -10.07 9.12
N LYS A 12 8.01 -9.81 8.45
CA LYS A 12 7.99 -9.53 7.00
C LYS A 12 8.56 -8.16 6.67
N GLN A 13 8.28 -7.15 7.50
CA GLN A 13 8.78 -5.79 7.30
C GLN A 13 10.31 -5.71 7.45
N SER A 14 10.92 -6.44 8.38
CA SER A 14 12.38 -6.46 8.55
C SER A 14 13.13 -7.03 7.34
N LYS A 15 12.48 -7.88 6.54
CA LYS A 15 13.04 -8.48 5.33
C LYS A 15 12.71 -7.69 4.06
N GLN A 16 12.09 -6.51 4.19
CA GLN A 16 11.73 -5.66 3.05
C GLN A 16 12.49 -4.34 3.14
N LYS A 17 13.11 -3.92 2.03
CA LYS A 17 13.73 -2.59 1.88
C LYS A 17 12.90 -1.75 0.91
N ARG A 18 12.88 -0.43 1.12
CA ARG A 18 12.21 0.51 0.23
C ARG A 18 13.10 0.81 -0.97
N CYS A 19 12.54 0.83 -2.18
CA CYS A 19 13.27 1.19 -3.38
C CYS A 19 13.38 2.71 -3.54
N ASN A 20 14.56 3.23 -3.89
CA ASN A 20 14.74 4.67 -4.13
C ASN A 20 14.09 5.18 -5.43
N ARG A 21 13.85 4.30 -6.43
CA ARG A 21 13.28 4.69 -7.73
C ARG A 21 11.76 4.70 -7.74
N CYS A 22 11.14 3.58 -7.35
CA CYS A 22 9.68 3.42 -7.37
C CYS A 22 9.02 3.56 -5.99
N GLU A 23 9.81 3.72 -4.92
CA GLU A 23 9.33 3.89 -3.54
C GLU A 23 8.55 2.70 -2.94
N LEU A 24 8.43 1.60 -3.70
CA LEU A 24 7.81 0.36 -3.27
C LEU A 24 8.74 -0.47 -2.39
N TYR A 25 8.15 -1.24 -1.48
CA TYR A 25 8.87 -2.22 -0.67
C TYR A 25 9.12 -3.49 -1.49
N TYR A 26 10.36 -3.98 -1.46
CA TYR A 26 10.75 -5.24 -2.10
C TYR A 26 11.64 -6.06 -1.17
N VAL A 27 11.79 -7.36 -1.48
CA VAL A 27 12.54 -8.29 -0.63
C VAL A 27 14.00 -7.87 -0.55
N GLN A 28 14.53 -7.77 0.67
CA GLN A 28 15.88 -7.27 0.92
C GLN A 28 16.97 -8.18 0.33
N SER A 29 16.70 -9.48 0.21
CA SER A 29 17.61 -10.46 -0.41
C SER A 29 17.79 -10.29 -1.91
N LEU A 30 17.00 -9.44 -2.58
CA LEU A 30 17.20 -9.12 -3.98
C LEU A 30 18.19 -7.96 -4.12
N ASP A 31 19.21 -8.15 -4.96
CA ASP A 31 20.18 -7.11 -5.34
C ASP A 31 19.52 -5.93 -6.05
N LYS A 32 18.49 -6.22 -6.86
CA LYS A 32 17.77 -5.23 -7.67
C LYS A 32 16.28 -5.20 -7.31
N CYS A 33 15.64 -4.05 -7.51
CA CYS A 33 14.21 -3.93 -7.26
C CYS A 33 13.40 -4.73 -8.30
N SER A 34 12.66 -5.74 -7.87
CA SER A 34 11.79 -6.56 -8.72
C SER A 34 10.68 -5.80 -9.44
N HIS A 35 10.39 -4.56 -9.03
CA HIS A 35 9.30 -3.75 -9.61
C HIS A 35 9.77 -2.74 -10.65
N CYS A 36 11.02 -2.29 -10.58
CA CYS A 36 11.47 -1.15 -11.39
C CYS A 36 12.90 -1.25 -11.92
N ALA A 37 13.67 -2.29 -11.55
CA ALA A 37 15.05 -2.40 -11.97
C ALA A 37 15.20 -2.36 -13.49
N ASP A 38 14.34 -3.09 -14.20
CA ASP A 38 14.38 -3.23 -15.66
C ASP A 38 13.48 -2.21 -16.39
N LEU A 39 12.76 -1.36 -15.65
CA LEU A 39 11.88 -0.35 -16.24
C LEU A 39 12.67 0.88 -16.68
N ASN A 40 12.38 1.32 -17.91
CA ASN A 40 12.88 2.57 -18.44
C ASN A 40 12.09 3.78 -17.89
N GLY A 41 12.58 5.01 -18.08
CA GLY A 41 12.00 6.21 -17.47
C GLY A 41 10.49 6.38 -17.70
N ALA A 42 10.02 6.17 -18.92
CA ALA A 42 8.60 6.29 -19.26
C ALA A 42 7.72 5.23 -18.57
N GLU A 43 8.21 4.00 -18.43
CA GLU A 43 7.50 2.92 -17.76
C GLU A 43 7.44 3.13 -16.25
N LEU A 44 8.53 3.67 -15.66
CA LEU A 44 8.58 4.03 -14.25
C LEU A 44 7.53 5.09 -13.91
N THR A 45 7.35 6.11 -14.77
CA THR A 45 6.34 7.15 -14.59
C THR A 45 4.92 6.58 -14.64
N ARG A 46 4.64 5.67 -15.57
CA ARG A 46 3.34 4.97 -15.64
C ARG A 46 3.07 4.16 -14.38
N LEU A 47 4.06 3.38 -13.93
CA LEU A 47 3.96 2.58 -12.72
C LEU A 47 3.69 3.44 -11.47
N LYS A 48 4.38 4.58 -11.33
CA LYS A 48 4.15 5.52 -10.22
C LYS A 48 2.74 6.12 -10.26
N LYS A 49 2.24 6.45 -11.45
CA LYS A 49 0.88 6.98 -11.64
C LYS A 49 -0.18 5.95 -11.25
N THR A 50 -0.09 4.72 -11.76
CA THR A 50 -1.04 3.66 -11.42
C THR A 50 -1.04 3.35 -9.92
N HIS A 51 0.14 3.34 -9.27
CA HIS A 51 0.22 3.15 -7.82
C HIS A 51 -0.42 4.30 -7.04
N HIS A 52 -0.22 5.54 -7.49
CA HIS A 52 -0.82 6.70 -6.85
C HIS A 52 -2.35 6.67 -6.98
N ASP A 53 -2.88 6.38 -8.17
CA ASP A 53 -4.32 6.32 -8.42
C ASP A 53 -4.99 5.22 -7.59
N ASN A 54 -4.39 4.03 -7.50
CA ASN A 54 -4.91 2.95 -6.67
C ASN A 54 -4.85 3.26 -5.16
N SER A 55 -3.78 3.92 -4.70
CA SER A 55 -3.65 4.34 -3.30
C SER A 55 -4.74 5.36 -2.94
N THR A 56 -5.01 6.30 -3.84
CA THR A 56 -6.03 7.32 -3.68
C THR A 56 -7.43 6.71 -3.65
N PHE A 57 -7.72 5.74 -4.53
CA PHE A 57 -8.99 5.03 -4.54
C PHE A 57 -9.29 4.31 -3.20
N GLY A 58 -8.28 3.66 -2.61
CA GLY A 58 -8.42 3.01 -1.30
C GLY A 58 -8.74 3.99 -0.17
N GLN A 59 -8.17 5.20 -0.20
CA GLN A 59 -8.49 6.25 0.78
C GLN A 59 -9.94 6.73 0.66
N TYR A 60 -10.42 6.94 -0.57
CA TYR A 60 -11.83 7.32 -0.79
C TYR A 60 -12.80 6.25 -0.30
N LEU A 61 -12.52 4.97 -0.58
CA LEU A 61 -13.34 3.86 -0.08
C LEU A 61 -13.38 3.81 1.45
N GLY A 62 -12.24 4.02 2.11
CA GLY A 62 -12.18 4.08 3.57
C GLY A 62 -13.00 5.25 4.15
N PHE A 63 -12.93 6.42 3.52
CA PHE A 63 -13.69 7.59 3.94
C PHE A 63 -15.20 7.40 3.77
N VAL A 64 -15.63 6.82 2.64
CA VAL A 64 -17.04 6.46 2.41
C VAL A 64 -17.52 5.44 3.43
N ALA A 65 -16.72 4.40 3.72
CA ALA A 65 -17.06 3.41 4.73
C ALA A 65 -17.21 4.03 6.14
N LEU A 66 -16.36 5.01 6.49
CA LEU A 66 -16.45 5.74 7.75
C LEU A 66 -17.73 6.58 7.85
N ILE A 67 -18.09 7.28 6.77
CA ILE A 67 -19.34 8.05 6.68
C ILE A 67 -20.55 7.13 6.84
N ILE A 68 -20.59 6.02 6.10
CA ILE A 68 -21.67 5.03 6.16
C ILE A 68 -21.78 4.44 7.57
N GLY A 69 -20.65 4.05 8.17
CA GLY A 69 -20.61 3.50 9.53
C GLY A 69 -21.09 4.47 10.61
N LEU A 70 -20.93 5.78 10.40
CA LEU A 70 -21.41 6.81 11.32
C LEU A 70 -22.90 7.12 11.11
N LEU A 71 -23.36 7.20 9.86
CA LEU A 71 -24.73 7.58 9.49
C LEU A 71 -25.74 6.45 9.63
N LEU A 72 -25.34 5.18 9.42
CA LEU A 72 -26.26 4.05 9.58
C LEU A 72 -26.91 4.01 10.98
N PRO A 73 -26.15 4.03 12.09
CA PRO A 73 -26.76 3.90 13.42
C PRO A 73 -27.66 5.09 13.80
N LEU A 74 -27.44 6.27 13.20
CA LEU A 74 -28.30 7.45 13.39
C LEU A 74 -29.69 7.28 12.76
N ASN A 75 -29.86 6.43 11.74
CA ASN A 75 -31.17 6.13 11.15
C ASN A 75 -31.96 5.06 11.93
N PHE A 76 -31.32 4.36 12.86
CA PHE A 76 -31.95 3.33 13.70
C PHE A 76 -32.17 3.80 15.14
N LEU A 77 -31.90 5.09 15.43
CA LEU A 77 -32.11 5.75 16.72
C LEU A 77 -33.36 6.65 16.65
#